data_AF-A0A5A7RXC5-F1
#
_entry.id   AF-A0A5A7RXC5-F1
#
_cell.length_a   1.000
_cell.length_b   1.000
_cell.length_c   1.000
_cell.angle_alpha   90.00
_cell.angle_beta   90.00
_cell.angle_gamma   90.00
#
_symmetry.space_group_name_H-M   'P 1'
#
loop_
_entity.id
_entity.type
_entity.pdbx_description
1 polymer ?
#
loop_
_entity_poly.entity_id
_entity_poly.type
_entity_poly.pdbx_seq_one_letter_code
_entity_poly.pdbx_strand_id
1 'polypeptide(L)' 'MSKYSTISIPKELHSEIEELIKKNPGLGYTSVAELCKEAIRLRLSEIRMEQQENYLSQAEVEEVLRMIEKSLRKR' A
#
# COMPACT_ATOMS: atom_id res chain seq x y z
N MET A 1 19.24 18.63 12.37
CA MET A 1 18.49 17.37 12.11
C MET A 1 18.59 17.09 10.62
N SER A 2 19.03 15.90 10.20
CA SER A 2 19.23 15.60 8.78
C SER A 2 17.89 15.48 8.06
N LYS A 3 17.76 16.16 6.92
CA LYS A 3 16.57 16.17 6.05
C LYS A 3 16.25 14.79 5.43
N TYR A 4 17.19 13.84 5.51
CA TYR A 4 17.10 12.52 4.92
C TYR A 4 17.65 11.44 5.85
N SER A 5 17.10 10.24 5.70
CA SER A 5 17.61 8.99 6.27
C SER A 5 17.97 8.03 5.13
N THR A 6 18.93 7.15 5.38
CA THR A 6 19.36 6.11 4.44
C THR A 6 18.79 4.76 4.89
N ILE A 7 18.36 3.96 3.93
CA ILE A 7 17.96 2.56 4.15
C ILE A 7 18.86 1.65 3.32
N SER A 8 19.04 0.41 3.76
CA SER A 8 19.75 -0.62 3.02
C SER A 8 18.76 -1.69 2.57
N ILE A 9 18.97 -2.22 1.36
CA ILE A 9 18.23 -3.36 0.81
C ILE A 9 19.21 -4.48 0.46
N PRO A 10 18.75 -5.75 0.39
CA PRO A 10 19.57 -6.84 -0.10
C PRO A 10 20.18 -6.53 -1.47
N LYS A 11 21.42 -6.97 -1.69
CA LYS A 11 22.17 -6.66 -2.92
C LYS A 11 21.47 -7.26 -4.14
N GLU A 12 20.92 -8.45 -3.99
CA GLU A 12 20.19 -9.19 -5.03
C GLU A 12 18.98 -8.38 -5.49
N LEU A 13 18.22 -7.83 -4.53
CA LEU A 13 17.05 -6.99 -4.82
C LEU A 13 17.47 -5.69 -5.52
N HIS A 14 18.57 -5.06 -5.08
CA HIS A 14 19.10 -3.89 -5.76
C HIS A 14 19.45 -4.21 -7.23
N SER A 15 20.15 -5.32 -7.46
CA SER A 15 20.54 -5.76 -8.81
C SER A 15 19.32 -6.07 -9.69
N GLU A 16 18.30 -6.71 -9.13
CA GLU A 16 17.04 -6.98 -9.85
C GLU A 16 16.35 -5.69 -10.30
N ILE A 17 16.24 -4.70 -9.41
CA ILE A 17 15.66 -3.39 -9.73
C ILE A 17 16.50 -2.67 -10.78
N GLU A 18 17.83 -2.71 -10.64
CA GLU A 18 18.74 -2.08 -11.61
C GLU A 18 18.60 -2.71 -13.01
N GLU A 19 18.50 -4.04 -13.10
CA GLU A 19 18.24 -4.74 -14.35
C GLU A 19 16.88 -4.39 -14.95
N LEU A 20 15.84 -4.31 -14.13
CA LEU A 20 14.49 -3.92 -14.56
C LEU A 20 14.51 -2.54 -15.23
N ILE A 21 15.17 -1.56 -14.60
CA ILE A 21 15.29 -0.19 -15.11
C ILE A 21 16.07 -0.19 -16.43
N LYS A 22 17.20 -0.90 -16.50
CA LYS A 22 18.02 -0.98 -17.72
C LYS A 22 17.29 -1.64 -18.88
N LYS A 23 16.52 -2.70 -18.62
CA LYS A 23 15.77 -3.44 -19.65
C LYS A 23 14.53 -2.68 -20.13
N ASN A 24 14.01 -1.75 -19.33
CA ASN A 24 12.74 -1.07 -19.60
C ASN A 24 12.86 0.45 -19.43
N PRO A 25 13.61 1.16 -20.29
CA PRO A 25 13.77 2.62 -20.19
C PRO A 25 12.44 3.38 -20.30
N GLY A 26 11.40 2.77 -20.88
CA GLY A 26 10.05 3.33 -20.96
C GLY A 26 9.33 3.48 -19.62
N LEU A 27 9.84 2.88 -18.53
CA LEU A 27 9.27 3.05 -17.18
C LEU A 27 9.54 4.42 -16.58
N GLY A 28 10.48 5.20 -17.15
CA GLY A 28 10.77 6.57 -16.70
C GLY A 28 11.65 6.67 -15.43
N TYR A 29 12.11 5.55 -14.89
CA TYR A 29 13.05 5.54 -13.77
C TYR A 29 14.49 5.74 -14.24
N THR A 30 15.22 6.61 -13.55
CA THR A 30 16.65 6.86 -13.82
C THR A 30 17.57 6.23 -12.77
N SER A 31 17.02 5.80 -11.62
CA SER A 31 17.77 5.16 -10.56
C SER A 31 16.92 4.22 -9.71
N VAL A 32 17.58 3.26 -9.05
CA VAL A 32 16.96 2.36 -8.05
C VAL A 32 16.25 3.17 -6.97
N ALA A 33 16.82 4.29 -6.53
CA ALA A 33 16.24 5.13 -5.49
C ALA A 33 14.90 5.77 -5.91
N GLU A 34 14.70 6.11 -7.18
CA GLU A 34 13.43 6.64 -7.66
C GLU A 34 12.32 5.61 -7.60
N LEU A 35 12.59 4.41 -8.11
CA LEU A 35 11.65 3.30 -8.06
C LEU A 35 11.31 2.93 -6.62
N CYS A 36 12.32 2.81 -5.74
CA CYS A 36 12.11 2.52 -4.31
C CYS A 36 11.23 3.58 -3.62
N LYS A 37 11.46 4.88 -3.89
CA LYS A 37 10.64 5.96 -3.31
C LYS A 37 9.18 5.85 -3.74
N GLU A 38 8.91 5.53 -5.01
CA GLU A 38 7.55 5.35 -5.49
C GLU A 38 6.89 4.11 -4.89
N ALA A 39 7.58 2.96 -4.93
CA ALA A 39 7.09 1.72 -4.36
C ALA A 39 6.72 1.87 -2.87
N ILE A 40 7.56 2.56 -2.08
CA ILE A 40 7.27 2.85 -0.68
C ILE A 40 6.02 3.73 -0.54
N ARG A 41 5.85 4.75 -1.38
CA ARG A 41 4.65 5.62 -1.33
C ARG A 41 3.38 4.87 -1.68
N LEU A 42 3.42 4.05 -2.74
CA LEU A 42 2.28 3.22 -3.14
C LEU A 42 1.91 2.25 -2.01
N ARG A 43 2.89 1.55 -1.45
CA ARG A 43 2.64 0.61 -0.35
C ARG A 43 2.09 1.29 0.90
N LEU A 44 2.58 2.49 1.24
CA LEU A 44 2.02 3.27 2.34
C LEU A 44 0.58 3.72 2.07
N SER A 45 0.24 4.05 0.82
CA SER A 45 -1.13 4.40 0.45
C SER A 45 -2.06 3.19 0.57
N GLU A 46 -1.64 2.04 0.03
CA GLU A 46 -2.39 0.79 0.15
C GLU A 46 -2.64 0.43 1.60
N ILE A 47 -1.62 0.45 2.46
CA ILE A 47 -1.77 0.14 3.90
C ILE A 47 -2.77 1.10 4.56
N ARG A 48 -2.77 2.39 4.21
CA ARG A 48 -3.75 3.35 4.74
C ARG A 48 -5.17 3.05 4.27
N MET A 49 -5.33 2.65 3.00
CA MET A 49 -6.62 2.24 2.45
C MET A 49 -7.09 0.93 3.09
N GLU A 50 -6.24 -0.08 3.21
CA GLU A 50 -6.51 -1.34 3.91
C GLU A 50 -6.95 -1.09 5.36
N GLN A 51 -6.31 -0.14 6.05
CA GLN A 51 -6.73 0.27 7.39
C GLN A 51 -8.10 0.96 7.36
N GLN A 52 -8.33 1.88 6.44
CA GLN A 52 -9.59 2.60 6.32
C GLN A 52 -10.77 1.69 5.94
N GLU A 53 -10.57 0.75 5.02
CA GLU A 53 -11.58 -0.23 4.60
C GLU A 53 -11.88 -1.27 5.69
N ASN A 54 -10.93 -1.55 6.59
CA ASN A 54 -11.11 -2.47 7.72
C ASN A 54 -11.72 -1.81 8.97
N TYR A 55 -12.09 -0.53 8.93
CA TYR A 55 -12.87 0.10 10.00
C TYR A 55 -14.25 0.51 9.47
N LEU A 56 -15.24 -0.38 9.65
CA LEU A 56 -16.59 0.11 9.88
C LEU A 56 -16.55 0.86 11.22
N SER A 57 -17.03 2.10 11.23
CA SER A 57 -17.33 2.79 12.48
C SER A 57 -18.32 1.95 13.31
N GLN A 58 -18.32 2.12 14.63
CA GLN A 58 -19.29 1.40 15.49
C GLN A 58 -20.74 1.61 15.01
N ALA A 59 -21.05 2.78 14.48
CA ALA A 59 -22.36 3.10 13.91
C ALA A 59 -22.68 2.26 12.66
N GLU A 60 -21.73 2.11 11.74
CA GLU A 60 -21.92 1.31 10.53
C GLU A 60 -22.04 -0.19 10.85
N VAL A 61 -21.28 -0.69 11.83
CA VAL A 61 -21.43 -2.07 12.33
C VAL A 61 -22.83 -2.28 12.93
N GLU A 62 -23.29 -1.34 13.74
CA GLU A 62 -24.61 -1.42 14.38
C GLU A 62 -25.75 -1.36 13.35
N GLU A 63 -25.60 -0.55 12.31
CA GLU A 63 -26.57 -0.46 11.22
C GLU A 63 -26.66 -1.78 10.43
N VAL A 64 -25.53 -2.37 10.06
CA VAL A 64 -25.48 -3.65 9.37
C VAL A 64 -26.10 -4.77 10.23
N LEU A 65 -25.81 -4.80 11.53
CA LEU A 65 -26.43 -5.76 12.46
C LEU A 65 -27.96 -5.62 12.49
N ARG A 66 -28.47 -4.39 12.60
CA ARG A 66 -29.93 -4.13 12.57
C ARG A 66 -30.58 -4.59 11.27
N MET A 67 -29.91 -4.42 10.13
CA MET A 67 -30.42 -4.88 8.82
C MET A 67 -30.52 -6.41 8.74
N ILE A 68 -29.51 -7.12 9.27
CA ILE A 68 -29.48 -8.58 9.32
C ILE A 68 -30.59 -9.10 10.26
N GLU A 69 -30.72 -8.54 11.46
CA GLU A 69 -31.78 -8.91 12.41
C GLU A 69 -33.18 -8.75 11.82
N LYS A 70 -33.44 -7.63 11.13
CA LYS A 70 -34.71 -7.40 10.43
C LYS A 70 -34.98 -8.43 9.34
N SER A 71 -33.93 -8.85 8.63
CA SER A 71 -34.05 -9.82 7.52
C SER A 71 -34.26 -11.24 8.04
N LEU A 72 -33.65 -11.59 9.18
CA LEU A 72 -33.85 -12.88 9.84
C LEU A 72 -35.23 -13.00 10.51
N ARG A 73 -35.76 -11.91 11.06
CA ARG A 73 -37.14 -11.87 11.64
C ARG A 73 -38.27 -12.00 10.61
N LYS A 74 -37.97 -11.84 9.32
CA LYS A 74 -38.97 -11.92 8.24
C LYS A 74 -39.07 -13.31 7.59
N ARG A 75 -38.27 -14.28 8.05
CA ARG A 75 -38.39 -15.71 7.71
C ARG A 75 -39.01 -16.45 8.87
#